data_AF-A0A4R6S9S4-F1
#
_entry.id   AF-A0A4R6S9S4-F1
#
_cell.length_a   1.000
_cell.length_b   1.000
_cell.length_c   1.000
_cell.angle_alpha   90.00
_cell.angle_beta   90.00
_cell.angle_gamma   90.00
#
_symmetry.space_group_name_H-M   'P 1'
#
loop_
_entity.id
_entity.type
_entity.pdbx_description
1 polymer ?
#
loop_
_entity_poly.entity_id
_entity_poly.type
_entity_poly.pdbx_seq_one_letter_code
_entity_poly.pdbx_strand_id
1 'polypeptide(L)'
;MGGMSGFPVGSVFGLPGRAPVGLMVRPGKVRTSMVPDELVQQWQAAYRSYGHASQMVAMAEPGDRNAARSMAAASRDVAVCWKELGAAPGLPWWTSAAVGAAVQAFEFQARDWEARAGRDGYSPAPVLRPTPHQRPHDELGGRRA
;
A
#
# COMPACT_ATOMS: atom_id res chain seq x y z
N MET A 1 10.20 14.14 21.35
CA MET A 1 8.75 14.04 21.65
C MET A 1 8.02 15.01 20.74
N GLY A 2 7.16 14.52 19.84
CA GLY A 2 6.37 15.38 18.96
C GLY A 2 5.67 14.62 17.85
N GLY A 3 4.37 14.37 18.04
CA GLY A 3 3.37 14.42 16.96
C GLY A 3 3.16 13.19 16.08
N MET A 4 2.40 12.21 16.59
CA MET A 4 1.57 11.33 15.74
C MET A 4 0.40 12.14 15.15
N SER A 5 0.18 12.04 13.84
CA SER A 5 -1.09 12.25 13.11
C SER A 5 -0.78 11.91 11.65
N GLY A 6 -1.25 10.82 11.04
CA GLY A 6 -2.64 10.38 10.92
C GLY A 6 -2.95 10.39 9.42
N PHE A 7 -2.74 9.27 8.72
CA PHE A 7 -3.08 9.14 7.31
C PHE A 7 -4.61 9.01 7.17
N PRO A 8 -5.26 9.78 6.29
CA PRO A 8 -6.67 9.55 5.98
C PRO A 8 -6.79 8.29 5.12
N VAL A 9 -7.33 7.21 5.71
CA VAL A 9 -7.93 6.12 4.94
C VAL A 9 -9.20 6.69 4.32
N GLY A 10 -9.13 6.99 3.02
CA GLY A 10 -10.28 7.43 2.24
C GLY A 10 -11.34 6.32 2.18
N SER A 11 -12.36 6.43 3.01
CA SER A 11 -13.64 5.74 2.84
C SER A 11 -14.34 6.34 1.61
N VAL A 12 -14.29 5.63 0.48
CA VAL A 12 -15.20 5.83 -0.64
C VAL A 12 -15.91 4.51 -0.86
N PHE A 13 -17.13 4.39 -0.33
CA PHE A 13 -18.20 3.57 -0.92
C PHE A 13 -19.54 3.99 -0.30
N GLY A 14 -20.09 5.09 -0.82
CA GLY A 14 -21.52 5.37 -0.74
C GLY A 14 -22.17 4.81 -2.01
N LEU A 15 -23.01 3.79 -1.86
CA LEU A 15 -23.95 3.36 -2.90
C LEU A 15 -25.37 3.39 -2.33
N PRO A 16 -26.32 4.10 -2.96
CA PRO A 16 -27.72 4.04 -2.57
C PRO A 16 -28.41 2.83 -3.21
N GLY A 17 -29.23 2.14 -2.41
CA GLY A 17 -30.41 1.40 -2.86
C GLY A 17 -30.18 0.22 -3.82
N ARG A 18 -29.97 -0.99 -3.29
CA ARG A 18 -30.31 -2.22 -3.99
C ARG A 18 -30.92 -3.24 -3.02
N ALA A 19 -32.09 -3.74 -3.39
CA ALA A 19 -32.99 -4.59 -2.62
C ALA A 19 -32.32 -5.83 -1.98
N PRO A 20 -32.89 -6.39 -0.89
CA PRO A 20 -32.38 -7.61 -0.30
C PRO A 20 -32.57 -8.78 -1.28
N VAL A 21 -31.48 -9.20 -1.93
CA VAL A 21 -31.43 -10.50 -2.57
C VAL A 21 -31.48 -11.53 -1.45
N GLY A 22 -32.61 -12.22 -1.34
CA GLY A 22 -32.78 -13.37 -0.47
C GLY A 22 -31.67 -14.40 -0.78
N LEU A 23 -30.62 -14.38 0.03
CA LEU A 23 -29.61 -15.43 0.05
C LEU A 23 -30.29 -16.66 0.64
N MET A 24 -30.84 -17.46 -0.26
CA MET A 24 -31.17 -18.85 -0.04
C MET A 24 -29.85 -19.55 0.30
N VAL A 25 -29.48 -19.56 1.58
CA VAL A 25 -28.34 -20.31 2.10
C VAL A 25 -28.71 -21.79 1.98
N ARG A 26 -28.46 -22.37 0.79
CA ARG A 26 -28.45 -23.81 0.63
C ARG A 26 -27.39 -24.36 1.58
N PRO A 27 -27.70 -25.33 2.46
CA PRO A 27 -26.70 -26.02 3.25
C PRO A 27 -25.87 -26.91 2.32
N GLY A 28 -24.93 -26.29 1.60
CA GLY A 28 -23.87 -26.97 0.90
C GLY A 28 -22.90 -27.51 1.95
N LYS A 29 -22.60 -28.81 1.85
CA LYS A 29 -21.54 -29.49 2.58
C LYS A 29 -20.29 -28.60 2.58
N VAL A 30 -19.97 -27.97 3.72
CA VAL A 30 -18.75 -27.16 3.86
C VAL A 30 -17.58 -28.11 3.66
N ARG A 31 -17.07 -28.16 2.43
CA ARG A 31 -15.79 -28.79 2.16
C ARG A 31 -14.78 -27.80 2.68
N THR A 32 -14.31 -28.02 3.90
CA THR A 32 -13.18 -27.31 4.48
C THR A 32 -12.02 -27.53 3.52
N SER A 33 -11.80 -26.58 2.60
CA SER A 33 -10.62 -26.63 1.77
C SER A 33 -9.47 -26.21 2.65
N MET A 34 -8.70 -27.19 3.05
CA MET A 34 -7.52 -26.97 3.86
C MET A 34 -6.44 -26.46 2.91
N VAL A 35 -6.07 -25.19 3.08
CA VAL A 35 -4.86 -24.65 2.45
C VAL A 35 -3.69 -25.54 2.91
N PRO A 36 -2.83 -26.05 2.01
CA PRO A 36 -1.67 -26.84 2.38
C PRO A 36 -0.75 -26.09 3.36
N ASP A 37 -0.29 -26.77 4.41
CA ASP A 37 0.59 -26.17 5.43
C ASP A 37 1.89 -25.60 4.82
N GLU A 38 2.39 -26.22 3.76
CA GLU A 38 3.56 -25.75 3.02
C GLU A 38 3.35 -24.35 2.42
N LEU A 39 2.17 -24.07 1.83
CA LEU A 39 1.86 -22.75 1.29
C LEU A 39 1.74 -21.71 2.41
N VAL A 40 1.19 -22.09 3.56
CA VAL A 40 1.12 -21.23 4.74
C VAL A 40 2.53 -20.89 5.23
N GLN A 41 3.42 -21.88 5.32
CA GLN A 41 4.81 -21.67 5.74
C GLN A 41 5.59 -20.78 4.76
N GLN A 42 5.42 -21.00 3.46
CA GLN A 42 6.02 -20.17 2.41
C GLN A 42 5.53 -18.72 2.51
N TRP A 43 4.22 -18.52 2.65
CA TRP A 43 3.65 -17.19 2.85
C TRP A 43 4.20 -16.51 4.11
N GLN A 44 4.28 -17.22 5.23
CA GLN A 44 4.86 -16.68 6.47
C GLN A 44 6.34 -16.31 6.31
N ALA A 45 7.11 -17.12 5.59
CA ALA A 45 8.51 -16.83 5.30
C ALA A 45 8.65 -15.57 4.43
N ALA A 46 7.87 -15.46 3.36
CA ALA A 46 7.82 -14.27 2.51
C ALA A 46 7.42 -13.02 3.31
N TYR A 47 6.41 -13.14 4.19
CA TYR A 47 5.95 -12.02 5.00
C TYR A 47 6.99 -11.57 6.05
N ARG A 48 7.76 -12.51 6.63
CA ARG A 48 8.90 -12.16 7.49
C ARG A 48 9.98 -11.42 6.71
N SER A 49 10.36 -11.90 5.52
CA SER A 49 11.31 -11.21 4.63
C SER A 49 10.84 -9.80 4.27
N TYR A 50 9.55 -9.63 3.98
CA TYR A 50 8.93 -8.32 3.78
C TYR A 50 9.05 -7.43 5.01
N GLY A 51 8.81 -7.95 6.21
CA GLY A 51 9.00 -7.23 7.47
C GLY A 51 10.44 -6.73 7.64
N HIS A 52 11.43 -7.57 7.34
CA HIS A 52 12.84 -7.18 7.37
C HIS A 52 13.16 -6.10 6.33
N ALA A 53 12.70 -6.24 5.09
CA ALA A 53 12.90 -5.24 4.04
C ALA A 53 12.25 -3.88 4.39
N SER A 54 11.05 -3.92 4.98
CA SER A 54 10.34 -2.74 5.50
C SER A 54 11.15 -2.04 6.60
N GLN A 55 11.73 -2.80 7.53
CA GLN A 55 12.61 -2.25 8.57
C GLN A 55 13.88 -1.63 7.97
N MET A 56 14.50 -2.28 6.98
CA MET A 56 15.67 -1.73 6.28
C MET A 56 15.34 -0.39 5.61
N VAL A 57 14.22 -0.31 4.88
CA VAL A 57 13.75 0.93 4.25
C VAL A 57 13.51 2.02 5.28
N ALA A 58 12.94 1.69 6.44
CA ALA A 58 12.67 2.66 7.50
C ALA A 58 13.95 3.26 8.12
N MET A 59 15.07 2.53 8.06
CA MET A 59 16.37 2.95 8.60
C MET A 59 17.33 3.48 7.54
N ALA A 60 17.00 3.34 6.26
CA ALA A 60 17.85 3.73 5.16
C ALA A 60 17.73 5.22 4.83
N GLU A 61 18.80 5.78 4.27
CA GLU A 61 18.78 7.15 3.76
C GLU A 61 17.80 7.28 2.58
N PRO A 62 17.12 8.43 2.43
CA PRO A 62 16.27 8.68 1.27
C PRO A 62 17.03 8.45 -0.05
N GLY A 63 16.50 7.55 -0.88
CA GLY A 63 17.13 7.19 -2.16
C GLY A 63 18.08 5.99 -2.09
N ASP A 64 18.18 5.30 -0.95
CA ASP A 64 18.88 4.02 -0.89
C ASP A 64 18.23 2.98 -1.83
N ARG A 65 18.96 2.68 -2.91
CA ARG A 65 18.52 1.74 -3.95
C ARG A 65 18.52 0.30 -3.47
N ASN A 66 19.42 -0.07 -2.57
CA ASN A 66 19.51 -1.45 -2.08
C ASN A 66 18.32 -1.75 -1.17
N ALA A 67 17.96 -0.81 -0.29
CA ALA A 67 16.74 -0.92 0.50
C ALA A 67 15.49 -0.97 -0.39
N ALA A 68 15.40 -0.10 -1.41
CA ALA A 68 14.29 -0.09 -2.37
C ALA A 68 14.18 -1.39 -3.18
N ARG A 69 15.30 -1.95 -3.67
CA ARG A 69 15.33 -3.25 -4.38
C ARG A 69 14.91 -4.40 -3.47
N SER A 70 15.38 -4.40 -2.23
CA SER A 70 15.02 -5.43 -1.24
C SER A 70 13.52 -5.41 -0.96
N MET A 71 12.94 -4.21 -0.82
CA MET A 71 11.50 -4.04 -0.64
C MET A 71 10.70 -4.47 -1.87
N ALA A 72 11.15 -4.11 -3.07
CA ALA A 72 10.51 -4.55 -4.32
C ALA A 72 10.49 -6.09 -4.45
N ALA A 73 11.60 -6.75 -4.16
CA ALA A 73 11.71 -8.20 -4.18
C ALA A 73 10.78 -8.84 -3.15
N ALA A 74 10.84 -8.40 -1.89
CA ALA A 74 10.01 -8.97 -0.84
C ALA A 74 8.50 -8.74 -1.07
N SER A 75 8.10 -7.58 -1.61
CA SER A 75 6.71 -7.34 -2.02
C SER A 75 6.25 -8.31 -3.12
N ARG A 76 7.11 -8.62 -4.11
CA ARG A 76 6.79 -9.64 -5.13
C ARG A 76 6.59 -11.02 -4.54
N ASP A 77 7.49 -11.44 -3.66
CA ASP A 77 7.42 -12.78 -3.07
C ASP A 77 6.10 -12.95 -2.31
N VAL A 78 5.68 -11.93 -1.55
CA VAL A 78 4.39 -11.93 -0.86
C VAL A 78 3.22 -12.00 -1.86
N ALA A 79 3.28 -11.26 -2.98
CA ALA A 79 2.25 -11.34 -4.03
C ALA A 79 2.16 -12.75 -4.65
N VAL A 80 3.30 -13.39 -4.92
CA VAL A 80 3.35 -14.77 -5.45
C VAL A 80 2.71 -15.74 -4.46
N CYS A 81 3.09 -15.69 -3.17
CA CYS A 81 2.49 -16.57 -2.17
C CYS A 81 0.98 -16.33 -2.02
N TRP A 82 0.51 -15.07 -2.05
CA TRP A 82 -0.92 -14.79 -2.05
C TRP A 82 -1.64 -15.39 -3.26
N LYS A 83 -1.03 -15.33 -4.46
CA LYS A 83 -1.61 -15.90 -5.67
C LYS A 83 -1.74 -17.43 -5.57
N GLU A 84 -0.74 -18.10 -5.01
CA GLU A 84 -0.77 -19.55 -4.77
C GLU A 84 -1.82 -19.93 -3.73
N LEU A 85 -1.91 -19.19 -2.62
CA LEU A 85 -2.97 -19.37 -1.62
C LEU A 85 -4.36 -19.17 -2.23
N GLY A 86 -4.54 -18.16 -3.09
CA GLY A 86 -5.79 -17.86 -3.77
C GLY A 86 -6.20 -18.87 -4.84
N ALA A 87 -5.25 -19.69 -5.31
CA ALA A 87 -5.51 -20.79 -6.23
C ALA A 87 -6.02 -22.07 -5.53
N ALA A 88 -6.03 -22.11 -4.19
CA ALA A 88 -6.58 -23.23 -3.45
C ALA A 88 -8.06 -23.44 -3.82
N PRO A 89 -8.47 -24.67 -4.16
CA PRO A 89 -9.86 -24.95 -4.55
C PRO A 89 -10.80 -24.69 -3.37
N GLY A 90 -12.09 -24.44 -3.61
CA GLY A 90 -13.08 -24.38 -2.53
C GLY A 90 -13.02 -23.14 -1.62
N LEU A 91 -12.21 -22.13 -1.96
CA LEU A 91 -12.30 -20.82 -1.32
C LEU A 91 -13.66 -20.16 -1.63
N PRO A 92 -14.33 -19.57 -0.63
CA PRO A 92 -15.46 -18.70 -0.88
C PRO A 92 -15.08 -17.53 -1.80
N TRP A 93 -16.00 -17.10 -2.67
CA TRP A 93 -15.74 -16.05 -3.66
C TRP A 93 -15.19 -14.75 -3.04
N TRP A 94 -15.65 -14.38 -1.85
CA TRP A 94 -15.20 -13.19 -1.14
C TRP A 94 -13.76 -13.33 -0.63
N THR A 95 -13.35 -14.55 -0.27
CA THR A 95 -11.97 -14.84 0.12
C THR A 95 -11.06 -14.73 -1.10
N SER A 96 -11.47 -15.30 -2.24
CA SER A 96 -10.72 -15.17 -3.50
C SER A 96 -10.60 -13.71 -3.94
N ALA A 97 -11.66 -12.91 -3.78
CA ALA A 97 -11.63 -11.47 -4.05
C ALA A 97 -10.66 -10.72 -3.14
N ALA A 98 -10.67 -11.01 -1.83
CA ALA A 98 -9.75 -10.39 -0.87
C ALA A 98 -8.28 -10.75 -1.17
N VAL A 99 -8.00 -12.02 -1.49
CA VAL A 99 -6.67 -12.47 -1.91
C VAL A 99 -6.26 -11.77 -3.21
N GLY A 100 -7.15 -11.68 -4.19
CA GLY A 100 -6.89 -10.95 -5.44
C GLY A 100 -6.55 -9.47 -5.21
N ALA A 101 -7.24 -8.80 -4.29
CA ALA A 101 -6.92 -7.42 -3.91
C ALA A 101 -5.55 -7.31 -3.23
N ALA A 102 -5.19 -8.26 -2.35
CA ALA A 102 -3.88 -8.30 -1.71
C ALA A 102 -2.76 -8.49 -2.74
N VAL A 103 -2.91 -9.43 -3.68
CA VAL A 103 -1.95 -9.64 -4.79
C VAL A 103 -1.70 -8.33 -5.54
N GLN A 104 -2.77 -7.66 -5.98
CA GLN A 104 -2.66 -6.40 -6.73
C GLN A 104 -1.95 -5.30 -5.93
N ALA A 105 -2.23 -5.18 -4.62
CA ALA A 105 -1.59 -4.21 -3.76
C ALA A 105 -0.07 -4.44 -3.65
N PHE A 106 0.35 -5.69 -3.45
CA PHE A 106 1.76 -6.04 -3.36
C PHE A 106 2.48 -5.94 -4.71
N GLU A 107 1.84 -6.29 -5.82
CA GLU A 107 2.39 -6.09 -7.18
C GLU A 107 2.55 -4.60 -7.52
N PHE A 108 1.59 -3.77 -7.11
CA PHE A 108 1.71 -2.32 -7.24
C PHE A 108 2.86 -1.78 -6.40
N GLN A 109 2.94 -2.19 -5.12
CA GLN A 109 4.01 -1.80 -4.22
C GLN A 109 5.39 -2.21 -4.76
N ALA A 110 5.52 -3.44 -5.28
CA ALA A 110 6.76 -3.89 -5.88
C ALA A 110 7.19 -2.98 -7.04
N ARG A 111 6.29 -2.68 -7.97
CA ARG A 111 6.56 -1.77 -9.11
C ARG A 111 6.94 -0.36 -8.65
N ASP A 112 6.28 0.17 -7.64
CA ASP A 112 6.61 1.48 -7.07
C ASP A 112 8.03 1.51 -6.48
N TRP A 113 8.40 0.47 -5.72
CA TRP A 113 9.75 0.36 -5.15
C TRP A 113 10.84 0.16 -6.20
N GLU A 114 10.57 -0.57 -7.27
CA GLU A 114 11.50 -0.67 -8.40
C GLU A 114 11.70 0.66 -9.10
N ALA A 115 10.61 1.40 -9.32
CA ALA A 115 10.70 2.73 -9.90
C ALA A 115 11.57 3.66 -9.03
N ARG A 116 11.47 3.55 -7.69
CA ARG A 116 12.34 4.28 -6.75
C ARG A 116 13.80 3.82 -6.84
N ALA A 117 14.05 2.52 -6.96
CA ALA A 117 15.40 1.98 -7.10
C ALA A 117 16.09 2.37 -8.43
N GLY A 118 15.31 2.61 -9.48
CA GLY A 118 15.79 3.04 -10.80
C GLY A 118 16.00 4.55 -10.95
N ARG A 119 15.46 5.38 -10.04
CA ARG A 119 15.68 6.83 -10.07
C ARG A 119 17.06 7.17 -9.53
N ASP A 120 17.97 7.57 -10.41
CA ASP A 120 19.21 8.21 -10.02
C ASP A 120 18.92 9.54 -9.32
N GLY A 121 19.42 9.71 -8.09
CA GLY A 121 19.71 11.03 -7.55
C GLY A 121 18.56 12.05 -7.61
N TYR A 122 17.37 11.69 -7.12
CA TYR A 122 16.46 12.74 -6.64
C TYR A 122 17.09 13.35 -5.38
N SER A 123 18.10 14.19 -5.59
CA SER A 123 18.28 15.35 -4.75
C SER A 123 16.96 16.09 -4.89
N PRO A 124 16.12 16.23 -3.84
CA PRO A 124 15.10 17.27 -3.90
C PRO A 124 15.87 18.52 -4.31
N ALA A 125 15.49 19.14 -5.42
CA ALA A 125 16.02 20.45 -5.77
C ALA A 125 15.96 21.25 -4.47
N PRO A 126 17.06 21.93 -4.04
CA PRO A 126 17.04 22.70 -2.81
C PRO A 126 15.76 23.52 -2.89
N VAL A 127 14.85 23.28 -1.95
CA VAL A 127 13.59 24.01 -1.89
C VAL A 127 14.06 25.45 -1.89
N LEU A 128 13.92 26.12 -3.05
CA LEU A 128 14.08 27.55 -3.15
C LEU A 128 12.96 28.01 -2.23
N ARG A 129 13.30 28.22 -0.95
CA ARG A 129 12.43 28.92 -0.02
C ARG A 129 12.02 30.13 -0.83
N PRO A 130 10.73 30.32 -1.14
CA PRO A 130 10.31 31.52 -1.82
C PRO A 130 10.89 32.65 -0.99
N THR A 131 11.88 33.35 -1.56
CA THR A 131 12.42 34.57 -0.99
C THR A 131 11.17 35.37 -0.67
N PRO A 132 10.99 35.85 0.57
CA PRO A 132 9.83 36.67 0.90
C PRO A 132 9.88 37.88 -0.02
N HIS A 133 9.18 37.76 -1.15
CA HIS A 133 9.09 38.77 -2.16
C HIS A 133 8.45 39.93 -1.43
N GLN A 134 9.21 41.03 -1.36
CA GLN A 134 8.84 42.26 -0.70
C GLN A 134 7.35 42.52 -0.87
N ARG A 135 6.64 42.57 0.26
CA ARG A 135 5.31 43.15 0.33
C ARG A 135 5.45 44.58 -0.24
N PRO A 136 4.81 44.93 -1.37
CA PRO A 136 4.86 46.29 -1.87
C PRO A 136 4.27 47.21 -0.79
N HIS A 137 5.07 48.20 -0.41
CA HIS A 137 4.81 49.16 0.66
C HIS A 137 3.91 50.29 0.15
N ASP A 138 2.76 49.97 -0.43
CA ASP A 138 1.83 50.97 -0.97
C ASP A 138 0.42 50.76 -0.41
N GLU A 139 0.23 51.10 0.87
CA GLU A 139 -1.06 51.57 1.40
C GLU A 139 -0.81 52.66 2.45
N LEU A 140 -0.25 53.78 1.98
CA LEU A 140 -0.36 55.07 2.64
C LEU A 140 -1.16 55.99 1.74
N GLY A 141 -2.46 56.16 2.02
CA GLY A 141 -3.22 57.27 1.49
C GLY A 141 -4.68 56.96 1.21
N GLY A 142 -5.55 57.19 2.19
CA GLY A 142 -7.00 57.09 1.94
C GLY A 142 -7.92 57.40 3.11
N ARG A 143 -7.51 58.24 4.07
CA ARG A 143 -8.46 58.90 4.99
C ARG A 143 -8.93 60.22 4.38
N ARG A 144 -10.20 60.52 4.65
CA ARG A 144 -10.97 61.79 4.50
C ARG A 144 -12.08 61.61 3.46
N ALA A 145 -13.31 62.03 3.72
CA ALA A 145 -13.99 62.57 4.90
C ALA A 145 -15.48 62.28 4.73
#